data_AF-A0A0L8KZ06-F1
#
_entry.id   AF-A0A0L8KZ06-F1
#
_cell.length_a   1.000
_cell.length_b   1.000
_cell.length_c   1.000
_cell.angle_alpha   90.00
_cell.angle_beta   90.00
_cell.angle_gamma   90.00
#
_symmetry.space_group_name_H-M   'P 1'
#
loop_
_entity.id
_entity.type
_entity.pdbx_description
1 polymer ?
#
loop_
_entity_poly.entity_id
_entity_poly.type
_entity_poly.pdbx_seq_one_letter_code
_entity_poly.pdbx_strand_id
1 'polypeptide(L)'
;MWDCAECIRRYEAMKHVQAVIAGLTAEDPGVDWDVTDSIVATQINLSRHIADAHREALPDWDDTCGTCADHRTTLERTGRRTPDLLPGAVMAAEEHRARHLFAPPRVVGLL
;
A
#
# COMPACT_ATOMS: atom_id res chain seq x y z
N MET A 1 11.90 -2.39 -11.80
CA MET A 1 10.60 -1.89 -11.28
C MET A 1 10.30 -0.49 -11.78
N TRP A 2 11.11 0.53 -11.46
CA TRP A 2 10.77 1.93 -11.77
C TRP A 2 10.87 2.33 -13.24
N ASP A 3 11.44 1.49 -14.11
CA ASP A 3 11.35 1.65 -15.57
C ASP A 3 10.03 1.12 -16.15
N CYS A 4 9.15 0.54 -15.31
CA CYS A 4 7.82 0.12 -15.71
C CYS A 4 6.92 1.35 -15.87
N ALA A 5 6.48 1.61 -17.11
CA ALA A 5 5.59 2.74 -17.42
C ALA A 5 4.30 2.74 -16.58
N GLU A 6 3.83 1.56 -16.18
CA GLU A 6 2.58 1.36 -15.45
C GLU A 6 2.74 1.56 -13.93
N CYS A 7 3.95 1.35 -13.40
CA CYS A 7 4.35 1.83 -12.07
C CYS A 7 4.43 3.36 -12.04
N ILE A 8 5.10 3.97 -13.03
CA ILE A 8 5.27 5.42 -13.12
C ILE A 8 3.90 6.11 -13.16
N ARG A 9 3.02 5.68 -14.09
CA ARG A 9 1.67 6.25 -14.22
C ARG A 9 0.86 6.19 -12.93
N ARG A 10 0.88 5.04 -12.22
CA ARG A 10 0.15 4.91 -10.95
C ARG A 10 0.76 5.76 -9.85
N TYR A 11 2.08 5.86 -9.79
CA TYR A 11 2.76 6.72 -8.82
C TYR A 11 2.43 8.21 -9.06
N GLU A 12 2.46 8.65 -10.31
CA GLU A 12 2.05 10.00 -10.70
C GLU A 12 0.59 10.28 -10.36
N ALA A 13 -0.31 9.34 -10.64
CA ALA A 13 -1.73 9.46 -10.27
C ALA A 13 -1.92 9.60 -8.75
N MET A 14 -1.21 8.81 -7.95
CA MET A 14 -1.21 8.92 -6.49
C MET A 14 -0.71 10.30 -6.03
N LYS A 15 0.40 10.80 -6.61
CA LYS A 15 0.94 12.13 -6.26
C LYS A 15 0.00 13.26 -6.68
N HIS A 16 -0.67 13.13 -7.82
CA HIS A 16 -1.65 14.10 -8.28
C HIS A 16 -2.84 14.18 -7.32
N VAL A 17 -3.40 13.04 -6.91
CA VAL A 17 -4.49 13.00 -5.92
C VAL A 17 -4.06 13.66 -4.60
N GLN A 18 -2.87 13.35 -4.09
CA GLN A 18 -2.33 14.00 -2.88
C GLN A 18 -2.23 15.53 -3.04
N ALA A 19 -1.79 16.02 -4.19
CA ALA A 19 -1.67 17.46 -4.46
C ALA A 19 -3.03 18.17 -4.57
N VAL A 20 -4.01 17.55 -5.25
CA VAL A 20 -5.38 18.08 -5.36
C VAL A 20 -6.01 18.19 -3.97
N ILE A 21 -5.89 17.15 -3.15
CA ILE A 21 -6.41 17.13 -1.79
C ILE A 21 -5.76 18.22 -0.93
N ALA A 22 -4.44 18.36 -1.00
CA ALA A 22 -3.75 19.42 -0.28
C ALA A 22 -4.26 20.81 -0.67
N GLY A 23 -4.53 21.05 -1.95
CA GLY A 23 -5.15 22.28 -2.44
C GLY A 23 -6.55 22.52 -1.87
N LEU A 24 -7.44 21.52 -1.95
CA LEU A 24 -8.81 21.60 -1.42
C LEU A 24 -8.83 21.90 0.08
N THR A 25 -7.98 21.22 0.86
CA THR A 25 -7.89 21.45 2.32
C THR A 25 -7.32 22.81 2.68
N ALA A 26 -6.54 23.44 1.79
CA ALA A 26 -6.00 24.78 2.00
C ALA A 26 -7.03 25.87 1.66
N GLU A 27 -7.91 25.64 0.69
CA GLU A 27 -8.94 26.60 0.27
C GLU A 27 -10.15 26.63 1.21
N ASP A 28 -10.60 25.46 1.71
CA ASP A 28 -11.71 25.38 2.67
C ASP A 28 -11.45 24.30 3.74
N PRO A 29 -10.75 24.67 4.84
CA PRO A 29 -10.44 23.75 5.93
C PRO A 29 -11.67 23.23 6.70
N GLY A 30 -12.85 23.83 6.51
CA GLY A 30 -14.07 23.50 7.25
C GLY A 30 -14.93 22.42 6.60
N VAL A 31 -14.61 22.03 5.36
CA VAL A 31 -15.35 21.01 4.61
C VAL A 31 -14.72 19.64 4.83
N ASP A 32 -15.55 18.67 5.23
CA ASP A 32 -15.17 17.25 5.29
C ASP A 32 -15.11 16.69 3.86
N TRP A 33 -13.99 16.96 3.19
CA TRP A 33 -13.67 16.30 1.95
C TRP A 33 -13.28 14.85 2.30
N ASP A 34 -14.10 13.87 1.94
CA ASP A 34 -13.79 12.44 2.11
C ASP A 34 -12.66 12.00 1.14
N VAL A 35 -11.46 12.51 1.42
CA VAL A 35 -10.27 12.41 0.58
C VAL A 35 -9.43 11.19 0.92
N THR A 36 -9.67 10.62 2.10
CA THR A 36 -8.97 9.44 2.61
C THR A 36 -9.18 8.26 1.68
N ASP A 37 -10.41 8.03 1.24
CA ASP A 37 -10.76 6.96 0.29
C ASP A 37 -10.00 7.10 -1.04
N SER A 38 -9.84 8.33 -1.53
CA SER A 38 -9.11 8.60 -2.78
C SER A 38 -7.60 8.34 -2.65
N ILE A 39 -7.00 8.69 -1.51
CA ILE A 39 -5.58 8.41 -1.23
C ILE A 39 -5.36 6.91 -1.05
N VAL A 40 -6.18 6.26 -0.24
CA VAL A 40 -6.05 4.82 0.05
C VAL A 40 -6.24 4.00 -1.23
N ALA A 41 -7.24 4.34 -2.06
CA ALA A 41 -7.48 3.66 -3.33
C ALA A 41 -6.28 3.74 -4.29
N THR A 42 -5.65 4.92 -4.43
CA THR A 42 -4.47 5.07 -5.30
C THR A 42 -3.26 4.30 -4.78
N GLN A 43 -3.06 4.26 -3.45
CA GLN A 43 -2.02 3.44 -2.84
C GLN A 43 -2.26 1.94 -3.02
N ILE A 44 -3.50 1.46 -2.84
CA ILE A 44 -3.87 0.05 -3.08
C ILE A 44 -3.59 -0.35 -4.53
N ASN A 45 -3.98 0.50 -5.48
CA ASN A 45 -3.78 0.23 -6.90
C ASN A 45 -2.29 0.12 -7.26
N LEU A 46 -1.46 1.03 -6.74
CA LEU A 46 -0.02 0.97 -6.97
C LEU A 46 0.62 -0.24 -6.28
N SER A 47 0.27 -0.48 -5.01
CA SER A 47 0.83 -1.60 -4.26
C SER A 47 0.50 -2.95 -4.89
N ARG A 48 -0.73 -3.14 -5.35
CA ARG A 48 -1.16 -4.36 -6.06
C ARG A 48 -0.38 -4.56 -7.35
N HIS A 49 -0.24 -3.52 -8.16
CA HIS A 49 0.53 -3.62 -9.39
C HIS A 49 1.99 -4.04 -9.14
N ILE A 50 2.64 -3.45 -8.13
CA ILE A 50 4.01 -3.80 -7.77
C ILE A 50 4.08 -5.25 -7.25
N ALA A 51 3.17 -5.65 -6.36
CA ALA A 51 3.12 -7.01 -5.82
C ALA A 51 2.93 -8.07 -6.91
N ASP A 52 2.08 -7.79 -7.90
CA ASP A 52 1.76 -8.73 -8.98
C ASP A 52 2.84 -8.76 -10.07
N ALA A 53 3.33 -7.60 -10.52
CA ALA A 53 4.21 -7.49 -11.68
C ALA A 53 5.71 -7.47 -11.33
N HIS A 54 6.05 -7.20 -10.06
CA HIS A 54 7.43 -6.96 -9.62
C HIS A 54 7.69 -7.59 -8.23
N ARG A 55 7.13 -8.78 -7.99
CA ARG A 55 7.24 -9.50 -6.71
C ARG A 55 8.69 -9.65 -6.22
N GLU A 56 9.61 -9.92 -7.14
CA GLU A 56 11.04 -10.08 -6.87
C GLU A 56 11.74 -8.80 -6.40
N ALA A 57 11.12 -7.64 -6.63
CA ALA A 57 11.65 -6.35 -6.25
C ALA A 57 10.97 -5.78 -4.98
N LEU A 58 10.12 -6.58 -4.31
CA LEU A 58 9.54 -6.21 -3.02
C LEU A 58 10.63 -6.16 -1.94
N PRO A 59 10.63 -5.12 -1.08
CA PRO A 59 11.59 -5.01 0.01
C PRO A 59 11.35 -6.14 1.01
N ASP A 60 12.37 -6.55 1.75
CA ASP A 60 12.23 -7.48 2.87
C ASP A 60 11.26 -6.95 3.94
N TRP A 61 10.89 -7.83 4.87
CA TRP A 61 10.06 -7.45 6.01
C TRP A 61 10.77 -6.40 6.88
N ASP A 62 10.08 -5.31 7.19
CA ASP A 62 10.56 -4.31 8.12
C ASP A 62 10.19 -4.72 9.57
N ASP A 63 11.20 -5.01 10.39
CA ASP A 63 11.03 -5.40 11.80
C ASP A 63 10.55 -4.25 12.70
N THR A 64 10.66 -3.00 12.23
CA THR A 64 10.14 -1.82 12.94
C THR A 64 8.67 -1.52 12.60
N CYS A 65 8.13 -2.18 11.57
CA CYS A 65 6.75 -2.02 11.14
C CYS A 65 5.84 -3.06 11.82
N GLY A 66 4.92 -2.59 12.67
CA GLY A 66 3.94 -3.45 13.35
C GLY A 66 3.07 -4.26 12.37
N THR A 67 2.61 -3.62 11.29
CA THR A 67 1.78 -4.29 10.27
C THR A 67 2.55 -5.40 9.53
N CYS A 68 3.86 -5.22 9.28
CA CYS A 68 4.72 -6.30 8.78
C CYS A 68 4.75 -7.49 9.75
N ALA A 69 4.88 -7.24 11.06
CA ALA A 69 4.86 -8.29 12.08
C ALA A 69 3.50 -9.02 12.14
N ASP A 70 2.40 -8.28 12.00
CA ASP A 70 1.05 -8.84 11.97
C ASP A 70 0.80 -9.70 10.73
N HIS A 71 1.27 -9.27 9.56
CA HIS A 71 1.20 -10.07 8.34
C HIS A 71 2.02 -11.36 8.45
N ARG A 72 3.24 -11.32 8.98
CA ARG A 72 4.03 -12.55 9.24
C ARG A 72 3.28 -13.53 10.14
N THR A 73 2.73 -13.03 11.25
CA THR A 73 1.92 -13.83 12.19
C THR A 73 0.67 -14.41 11.51
N THR A 74 0.02 -13.61 10.67
CA THR A 74 -1.18 -14.01 9.93
C THR A 74 -0.88 -15.10 8.92
N LEU A 75 0.21 -14.98 8.15
CA LEU A 75 0.65 -16.00 7.19
C LEU A 75 0.92 -17.34 7.87
N GLU A 76 1.64 -17.32 9.00
CA GLU A 76 1.89 -18.53 9.77
C GLU A 76 0.60 -19.17 10.31
N ARG A 77 -0.32 -18.35 10.84
CA ARG A 77 -1.59 -18.83 11.39
C ARG A 77 -2.49 -19.40 10.30
N THR A 78 -2.63 -18.69 9.19
CA THR A 78 -3.48 -19.06 8.05
C THR A 78 -2.97 -20.33 7.39
N GLY A 79 -1.65 -20.45 7.17
CA GLY A 79 -1.05 -21.65 6.59
C GLY A 79 -1.29 -22.92 7.42
N ARG A 80 -1.43 -22.79 8.75
CA ARG A 80 -1.74 -23.92 9.64
C ARG A 80 -3.23 -24.23 9.78
N ARG A 81 -4.08 -23.19 9.82
CA ARG A 81 -5.49 -23.33 10.23
C ARG A 81 -6.48 -23.32 9.07
N THR A 82 -6.21 -22.52 8.05
CA THR A 82 -7.11 -22.30 6.91
C THR A 82 -6.28 -22.12 5.62
N PRO A 83 -5.66 -23.20 5.11
CA PRO A 83 -4.76 -23.13 3.95
C PRO A 83 -5.40 -22.52 2.70
N ASP A 84 -6.70 -22.69 2.51
CA ASP A 84 -7.44 -22.14 1.36
C ASP A 84 -7.43 -20.60 1.32
N LEU A 85 -7.25 -19.95 2.48
CA LEU A 85 -7.16 -18.48 2.58
C LEU A 85 -5.71 -17.97 2.47
N LEU A 86 -4.72 -18.87 2.41
CA LEU A 86 -3.30 -18.50 2.35
C LEU A 86 -2.96 -17.63 1.14
N PRO A 87 -3.47 -17.87 -0.09
CA PRO A 87 -3.17 -17.01 -1.22
C PRO A 87 -3.60 -15.55 -1.00
N GLY A 88 -4.77 -15.34 -0.39
CA GLY A 88 -5.27 -14.00 -0.05
C GLY A 88 -4.40 -13.32 1.01
N ALA A 89 -3.97 -14.07 2.03
CA ALA A 89 -3.07 -13.53 3.06
C ALA A 89 -1.68 -13.17 2.49
N VAL A 90 -1.16 -13.97 1.54
CA VAL A 90 0.09 -13.67 0.82
C VAL A 90 -0.06 -12.41 -0.01
N MET A 91 -1.13 -12.28 -0.79
CA MET A 91 -1.40 -11.08 -1.58
C MET A 91 -1.44 -9.82 -0.71
N ALA A 92 -2.17 -9.85 0.41
CA ALA A 92 -2.25 -8.72 1.33
C ALA A 92 -0.88 -8.34 1.92
N ALA A 93 -0.07 -9.33 2.28
CA ALA A 93 1.29 -9.12 2.77
C ALA A 93 2.23 -8.50 1.71
N GLU A 94 2.13 -8.96 0.46
CA GLU A 94 2.93 -8.45 -0.66
C GLU A 94 2.53 -7.02 -1.01
N GLU A 95 1.22 -6.71 -1.03
CA GLU A 95 0.71 -5.35 -1.19
C GLU A 95 1.24 -4.42 -0.08
N HIS A 96 1.21 -4.87 1.18
CA HIS A 96 1.76 -4.07 2.28
C HIS A 96 3.27 -3.83 2.11
N ARG A 97 4.05 -4.88 1.79
CA ARG A 97 5.50 -4.75 1.51
C ARG A 97 5.78 -3.77 0.37
N ALA A 98 4.96 -3.75 -0.67
CA ALA A 98 5.11 -2.80 -1.77
C ALA A 98 4.94 -1.33 -1.32
N ARG A 99 4.09 -1.04 -0.33
CA ARG A 99 3.86 0.34 0.14
C ARG A 99 5.10 0.99 0.75
N HIS A 100 6.00 0.20 1.34
CA HIS A 100 7.28 0.69 1.87
C HIS A 100 8.17 1.36 0.81
N LEU A 101 7.94 1.08 -0.49
CA LEU A 101 8.73 1.67 -1.58
C LEU A 101 8.32 3.11 -1.92
N PHE A 102 7.12 3.56 -1.51
CA PHE A 102 6.58 4.84 -1.98
C PHE A 102 5.80 5.65 -0.93
N ALA A 103 5.45 5.04 0.21
CA ALA A 103 4.78 5.71 1.31
C ALA A 103 5.71 5.82 2.54
N PRO A 104 5.64 6.92 3.31
CA PRO A 104 6.48 7.08 4.50
C PRO A 104 6.05 6.11 5.61
N PRO A 105 6.96 5.68 6.51
CA PRO A 105 6.68 4.66 7.53
C PRO A 105 5.45 4.94 8.40
N ARG A 106 5.19 6.23 8.71
CA ARG A 106 4.01 6.66 9.49
C ARG A 106 2.67 6.36 8.81
N VAL A 107 2.64 6.34 7.49
CA VAL A 107 1.43 6.03 6.69
C VAL A 107 1.32 4.53 6.47
N VAL A 108 2.44 3.85 6.24
CA VAL A 108 2.48 2.39 6.03
C VAL A 108 2.03 1.63 7.27
N GLY A 109 2.32 2.11 8.48
CA GLY A 109 1.88 1.46 9.73
C GLY A 109 0.38 1.54 10.03
N LEU A 110 -0.42 2.22 9.20
CA LEU A 110 -1.87 2.41 9.42
C LEU A 110 -2.74 1.57 8.47
N LEU A 111 -2.13 0.91 7.47
CA LEU A 111 -2.78 0.21 6.36
C LEU A 111 -2.17 -1.19 6.10
#